data_AF-A0A926UNX1-F1
#
_entry.id   AF-A0A926UNX1-F1
#
_cell.length_a   1.000
_cell.length_b   1.000
_cell.length_c   1.000
_cell.angle_alpha   90.00
_cell.angle_beta   90.00
_cell.angle_gamma   90.00
#
_symmetry.space_group_name_H-M   'P 1'
#
loop_
_entity.id
_entity.type
_entity.pdbx_description
1 polymer ?
#
loop_
_entity_poly.entity_id
_entity_poly.type
_entity_poly.pdbx_seq_one_letter_code
_entity_poly.pdbx_strand_id
1 'polypeptide(L)'
;MSLIWQVDFYRIPKQDNVDKALWALLICDEYGTFKYESLCPQSEASSKWLIQQFQLANKGILPDIIQVFRPQSLSLITAAADKLGIKITATRRTASLRKWLQDKKYDLTIDKLPPQPLPENLWGEQWRFVTINASDIIDEFIECPIPVLQMPDFLKPINLGLASNIPIPGVIIYGGRKSLKLTRWLDETNPVELKYVRGEPDGLILEAGLNERYILLTFTDKEVKNAAKSYEQKKQVSKGLHFLVVQPDDSGMTYSGLWLLKQEI
;
A
#
# COMPACT_ATOMS: atom_id res chain seq x y z
N MET A 1 21.87 10.83 7.13
CA MET A 1 20.75 10.48 6.23
C MET A 1 21.07 9.10 5.68
N SER A 2 20.14 8.15 5.78
CA SER A 2 20.34 6.82 5.22
C SER A 2 20.14 6.85 3.70
N LEU A 3 21.01 6.20 2.94
CA LEU A 3 20.86 6.05 1.50
C LEU A 3 19.82 4.97 1.21
N ILE A 4 18.72 5.34 0.55
CA ILE A 4 17.62 4.43 0.22
C ILE A 4 17.58 4.20 -1.29
N TRP A 5 17.55 2.93 -1.69
CA TRP A 5 17.24 2.53 -3.07
C TRP A 5 15.83 1.96 -3.17
N GLN A 6 15.15 2.28 -4.25
CA GLN A 6 13.93 1.60 -4.69
C GLN A 6 14.31 0.66 -5.83
N VAL A 7 14.01 -0.63 -5.67
CA VAL A 7 14.45 -1.67 -6.60
C VAL A 7 13.27 -2.47 -7.15
N ASP A 8 13.26 -2.66 -8.46
CA ASP A 8 12.42 -3.64 -9.15
C ASP A 8 13.28 -4.62 -9.92
N PHE A 9 12.92 -5.91 -9.89
CA PHE A 9 13.55 -6.94 -10.71
C PHE A 9 12.48 -7.87 -11.26
N TYR A 10 12.08 -7.64 -12.51
CA TYR A 10 10.92 -8.32 -13.08
C TYR A 10 11.10 -8.66 -14.56
N ARG A 11 10.33 -9.65 -15.01
CA ARG A 11 10.37 -10.12 -16.39
C ARG A 11 9.71 -9.10 -17.32
N ILE A 12 10.39 -8.74 -18.40
CA ILE A 12 9.83 -7.86 -19.45
C ILE A 12 8.91 -8.71 -20.35
N PRO A 13 7.73 -8.21 -20.76
CA PRO A 13 6.92 -8.85 -21.78
C PRO A 13 7.72 -9.09 -23.06
N LYS A 14 7.50 -10.23 -23.74
CA LYS A 14 8.15 -10.50 -25.03
C LYS A 14 7.75 -9.41 -26.02
N GLN A 15 8.73 -8.71 -26.58
CA GLN A 15 8.54 -7.88 -27.77
C GLN A 15 8.74 -8.76 -29.01
N ASP A 16 8.06 -8.45 -30.12
CA ASP A 16 7.92 -9.28 -31.34
C ASP A 16 9.22 -9.64 -32.08
N ASN A 17 10.41 -9.43 -31.50
CA ASN A 17 11.71 -9.79 -32.08
C ASN A 17 12.72 -10.37 -31.07
N VAL A 18 12.29 -10.77 -29.87
CA VAL A 18 13.18 -11.34 -28.84
C VAL A 18 12.66 -12.72 -28.40
N ASP A 19 13.32 -13.78 -28.87
CA ASP A 19 12.94 -15.17 -28.56
C ASP A 19 13.11 -15.55 -27.09
N LYS A 20 13.99 -14.83 -26.37
CA LYS A 20 14.36 -15.14 -24.98
C LYS A 20 13.69 -14.21 -23.99
N ALA A 21 13.12 -14.78 -22.92
CA ALA A 21 12.60 -13.99 -21.80
C ALA A 21 13.73 -13.23 -21.12
N LEU A 22 13.60 -11.90 -21.06
CA LEU A 22 14.53 -10.99 -20.41
C LEU A 22 13.97 -10.53 -19.06
N TRP A 23 14.87 -10.32 -18.12
CA TRP A 23 14.61 -9.70 -16.83
C TRP A 23 15.27 -8.33 -16.78
N ALA A 24 14.53 -7.34 -16.29
CA ALA A 24 15.04 -5.99 -16.05
C ALA A 24 15.25 -5.77 -14.55
N LEU A 25 16.42 -5.28 -14.19
CA LEU A 25 16.72 -4.67 -12.90
C LEU A 25 16.67 -3.16 -13.06
N LEU A 26 15.88 -2.51 -12.20
CA LEU A 26 15.81 -1.07 -12.09
C LEU A 26 16.10 -0.68 -10.65
N ILE A 27 17.00 0.28 -10.47
CA ILE A 27 17.39 0.84 -9.18
C ILE A 27 17.33 2.35 -9.32
N CYS A 28 16.64 3.01 -8.40
CA CYS A 28 16.74 4.45 -8.25
C CYS A 28 16.81 4.85 -6.78
N ASP A 29 17.27 6.07 -6.51
CA ASP A 29 17.08 6.66 -5.18
C ASP A 29 15.65 7.18 -4.99
N GLU A 30 15.33 7.59 -3.77
CA GLU A 30 14.00 8.12 -3.41
C GLU A 30 13.61 9.37 -4.21
N TYR A 31 14.58 10.13 -4.73
CA TYR A 31 14.37 11.38 -5.48
C TYR A 31 14.39 11.17 -7.02
N GLY A 32 14.76 9.97 -7.49
CA GLY A 32 15.01 9.69 -8.90
C GLY A 32 16.25 10.39 -9.49
N THR A 33 17.16 10.90 -8.67
CA THR A 33 18.41 11.57 -9.10
C THR A 33 19.43 10.54 -9.57
N PHE A 34 19.50 9.41 -8.85
CA PHE A 34 20.23 8.23 -9.27
C PHE A 34 19.29 7.23 -9.96
N LYS A 35 19.71 6.71 -11.11
CA LYS A 35 19.02 5.63 -11.85
C LYS A 35 20.04 4.66 -12.42
N TYR A 36 19.80 3.38 -12.24
CA TYR A 36 20.59 2.29 -12.80
C TYR A 36 19.67 1.20 -13.35
N GLU A 37 19.96 0.74 -14.55
CA GLU A 37 19.20 -0.27 -15.26
C GLU A 37 20.14 -1.33 -15.82
N SER A 38 19.75 -2.59 -15.69
CA SER A 38 20.50 -3.71 -16.26
C SER A 38 19.56 -4.83 -16.69
N LEU A 39 19.92 -5.52 -17.77
CA LEU A 39 19.13 -6.60 -18.35
C LEU A 39 19.90 -7.91 -18.28
N CYS A 40 19.19 -9.00 -18.00
CA CYS A 40 19.76 -10.34 -18.10
C CYS A 40 18.78 -11.35 -18.71
N PRO A 41 19.28 -12.43 -19.35
CA PRO A 41 18.43 -13.54 -19.75
C PRO A 41 17.90 -14.29 -18.53
N GLN A 42 16.77 -14.98 -18.68
CA GLN A 42 16.17 -15.78 -17.62
C GLN A 42 17.11 -16.82 -16.98
N SER A 43 18.09 -17.35 -17.72
CA SER A 43 19.11 -18.28 -17.19
C SER A 43 20.05 -17.65 -16.16
N GLU A 44 20.18 -16.33 -16.15
CA GLU A 44 21.08 -15.58 -15.26
C GLU A 44 20.33 -14.88 -14.11
N ALA A 45 18.99 -14.76 -14.22
CA ALA A 45 18.12 -14.10 -13.25
C ALA A 45 18.18 -14.79 -11.88
N SER A 46 19.10 -14.33 -11.03
CA SER A 46 19.47 -14.97 -9.78
C SER A 46 19.97 -13.95 -8.76
N SER A 47 19.99 -14.32 -7.47
CA SER A 47 20.55 -13.48 -6.42
C SER A 47 22.05 -13.20 -6.63
N LYS A 48 22.80 -14.15 -7.20
CA LYS A 48 24.22 -13.95 -7.56
C LYS A 48 24.40 -12.82 -8.57
N TRP A 49 23.55 -12.79 -9.60
CA TRP A 49 23.59 -11.72 -10.59
C TRP A 49 23.21 -10.36 -9.96
N LEU A 50 22.18 -10.33 -9.10
CA LEU A 50 21.77 -9.12 -8.38
C LEU A 50 22.89 -8.56 -7.49
N ILE A 51 23.65 -9.40 -6.78
CA ILE A 51 24.80 -8.97 -5.96
C ILE A 51 25.81 -8.20 -6.82
N GLN A 52 26.14 -8.73 -8.00
CA GLN A 52 27.07 -8.06 -8.91
C GLN A 52 26.50 -6.72 -9.39
N GLN A 53 25.22 -6.67 -9.75
CA GLN A 53 24.61 -5.43 -10.21
C GLN A 53 24.53 -4.37 -9.11
N PHE A 54 24.21 -4.73 -7.86
CA PHE A 54 24.19 -3.80 -6.74
C PHE A 54 25.57 -3.18 -6.48
N GLN A 55 26.64 -3.95 -6.62
CA GLN A 55 28.01 -3.44 -6.51
C GLN A 55 28.37 -2.50 -7.68
N LEU A 56 27.84 -2.73 -8.88
CA LEU A 56 28.09 -1.88 -10.05
C LEU A 56 27.26 -0.60 -10.06
N ALA A 57 26.05 -0.62 -9.51
CA ALA A 57 25.02 0.39 -9.71
C ALA A 57 25.50 1.82 -9.38
N ASN A 58 26.15 2.02 -8.23
CA ASN A 58 26.62 3.33 -7.78
C ASN A 58 28.12 3.34 -7.47
N LYS A 59 28.93 2.80 -8.40
CA LYS A 59 30.40 2.75 -8.26
C LYS A 59 30.86 2.06 -6.96
N GLY A 60 30.14 1.03 -6.52
CA GLY A 60 30.41 0.29 -5.28
C GLY A 60 29.79 0.87 -4.00
N ILE A 61 29.16 2.05 -4.04
CA ILE A 61 28.48 2.63 -2.87
C ILE A 61 27.12 1.98 -2.71
N LEU A 62 26.96 1.15 -1.69
CA LEU A 62 25.72 0.44 -1.37
C LEU A 62 24.77 1.30 -0.53
N PRO A 63 23.44 1.10 -0.66
CA PRO A 63 22.45 1.77 0.19
C PRO A 63 22.41 1.14 1.58
N ASP A 64 21.86 1.88 2.53
CA ASP A 64 21.52 1.34 3.85
C ASP A 64 20.24 0.49 3.78
N ILE A 65 19.30 0.87 2.90
CA ILE A 65 17.98 0.26 2.78
C ILE A 65 17.62 0.08 1.29
N ILE A 66 17.12 -1.09 0.94
CA ILE A 66 16.43 -1.35 -0.34
C ILE A 66 14.93 -1.50 -0.09
N GLN A 67 14.13 -0.71 -0.80
CA GLN A 67 12.68 -0.79 -0.85
C GLN A 67 12.24 -1.60 -2.06
N VAL A 68 11.39 -2.60 -1.84
CA VAL A 68 10.85 -3.48 -2.89
C VAL A 68 9.34 -3.49 -2.80
N PHE A 69 8.67 -3.25 -3.93
CA PHE A 69 7.20 -3.23 -3.98
C PHE A 69 6.58 -4.49 -4.59
N ARG A 70 7.34 -5.30 -5.32
CA ARG A 70 6.84 -6.52 -5.94
C ARG A 70 7.09 -7.74 -5.06
N PRO A 71 6.04 -8.49 -4.68
CA PRO A 71 6.21 -9.77 -3.98
C PRO A 71 7.08 -10.76 -4.75
N GLN A 72 6.96 -10.81 -6.08
CA GLN A 72 7.63 -11.81 -6.93
C GLN A 72 9.15 -11.65 -6.97
N SER A 73 9.65 -10.43 -6.76
CA SER A 73 11.09 -10.13 -6.78
C SER A 73 11.71 -10.08 -5.38
N LEU A 74 10.87 -9.98 -4.33
CA LEU A 74 11.30 -9.78 -2.95
C LEU A 74 12.28 -10.86 -2.47
N SER A 75 12.02 -12.14 -2.77
CA SER A 75 12.87 -13.25 -2.29
C SER A 75 14.29 -13.20 -2.88
N LEU A 76 14.42 -12.95 -4.18
CA LEU A 76 15.71 -12.85 -4.86
C LEU A 76 16.49 -11.61 -4.41
N ILE A 77 15.82 -10.47 -4.29
CA ILE A 77 16.43 -9.22 -3.83
C ILE A 77 16.88 -9.34 -2.38
N THR A 78 16.05 -9.95 -1.51
CA THR A 78 16.41 -10.18 -0.09
C THR A 78 17.65 -11.06 0.02
N ALA A 79 17.69 -12.18 -0.70
CA ALA A 79 18.85 -13.06 -0.70
C ALA A 79 20.15 -12.36 -1.17
N ALA A 80 20.04 -11.40 -2.10
CA ALA A 80 21.17 -10.60 -2.55
C ALA A 80 21.57 -9.52 -1.52
N ALA A 81 20.60 -8.83 -0.94
CA ALA A 81 20.81 -7.78 0.06
C ALA A 81 21.42 -8.33 1.36
N ASP A 82 20.97 -9.50 1.83
CA ASP A 82 21.51 -10.17 3.02
C ASP A 82 23.02 -10.47 2.88
N LYS A 83 23.45 -10.88 1.68
CA LYS A 83 24.88 -11.13 1.39
C LYS A 83 25.73 -9.87 1.39
N LEU A 84 25.11 -8.71 1.15
CA LEU A 84 25.74 -7.40 1.13
C LEU A 84 25.53 -6.62 2.44
N GLY A 85 24.80 -7.18 3.42
CA GLY A 85 24.48 -6.50 4.69
C GLY A 85 23.51 -5.33 4.54
N ILE A 86 22.72 -5.28 3.47
CA ILE A 86 21.76 -4.21 3.18
C ILE A 86 20.40 -4.57 3.80
N LYS A 87 19.74 -3.62 4.46
CA LYS A 87 18.40 -3.86 5.02
C LYS A 87 17.33 -3.82 3.92
N ILE A 88 16.32 -4.67 4.05
CA ILE A 88 15.19 -4.70 3.12
C ILE A 88 13.95 -4.11 3.79
N THR A 89 13.19 -3.35 3.02
CA THR A 89 11.85 -2.89 3.39
C THR A 89 10.89 -3.27 2.26
N ALA A 90 10.02 -4.24 2.52
CA ALA A 90 8.90 -4.54 1.64
C ALA A 90 7.87 -3.40 1.76
N THR A 91 7.73 -2.59 0.71
CA THR A 91 6.78 -1.48 0.72
C THR A 91 6.31 -1.11 -0.68
N ARG A 92 5.03 -0.77 -0.78
CA ARG A 92 4.44 -0.22 -2.00
C ARG A 92 4.78 1.25 -2.22
N ARG A 93 5.35 1.94 -1.22
CA ARG A 93 5.66 3.38 -1.24
C ARG A 93 6.93 3.70 -2.04
N THR A 94 7.00 3.24 -3.29
CA THR A 94 8.15 3.39 -4.20
C THR A 94 7.84 4.37 -5.34
N ALA A 95 7.47 5.61 -5.01
CA ALA A 95 6.92 6.58 -5.96
C ALA A 95 7.86 6.87 -7.16
N SER A 96 9.15 7.07 -6.90
CA SER A 96 10.15 7.39 -7.94
C SER A 96 10.38 6.23 -8.89
N LEU A 97 10.48 5.01 -8.36
CA LEU A 97 10.58 3.79 -9.16
C LEU A 97 9.32 3.52 -9.98
N ARG A 98 8.13 3.65 -9.37
CA ARG A 98 6.85 3.45 -10.06
C ARG A 98 6.65 4.42 -11.21
N LYS A 99 6.98 5.69 -11.01
CA LYS A 99 6.97 6.70 -12.08
C LYS A 99 7.90 6.30 -13.22
N TRP A 100 9.11 5.85 -12.90
CA TRP A 100 10.08 5.44 -13.93
C TRP A 100 9.64 4.18 -14.69
N LEU A 101 9.05 3.19 -14.02
CA LEU A 101 8.46 2.00 -14.64
C LEU A 101 7.28 2.38 -15.55
N GLN A 102 6.44 3.33 -15.14
CA GLN A 102 5.34 3.85 -15.96
C GLN A 102 5.85 4.52 -17.23
N ASP A 103 6.88 5.37 -17.14
CA ASP A 103 7.49 6.03 -18.30
C ASP A 103 8.05 5.00 -19.31
N LYS A 104 8.57 3.87 -18.81
CA LYS A 104 9.04 2.74 -19.63
C LYS A 104 7.93 1.82 -20.14
N LYS A 105 6.68 2.05 -19.74
CA LYS A 105 5.53 1.17 -20.02
C LYS A 105 5.76 -0.27 -19.52
N TYR A 106 6.46 -0.41 -18.39
CA TYR A 106 6.61 -1.71 -17.73
C TYR A 106 5.37 -1.99 -16.89
N ASP A 107 5.03 -3.27 -16.77
CA ASP A 107 3.84 -3.71 -16.03
C ASP A 107 3.97 -3.31 -14.56
N LEU A 108 3.02 -2.58 -13.99
CA LEU A 108 3.00 -2.22 -12.56
C LEU A 108 2.11 -3.13 -11.72
N THR A 109 1.49 -4.14 -12.35
CA THR A 109 0.53 -5.02 -11.70
C THR A 109 1.19 -5.79 -10.56
N ILE A 110 0.48 -5.81 -9.43
CA ILE A 110 0.80 -6.64 -8.28
C ILE A 110 -0.23 -7.76 -8.23
N ASP A 111 0.25 -9.01 -8.14
CA ASP A 111 -0.63 -10.18 -8.02
C ASP A 111 -1.41 -10.09 -6.73
N LYS A 112 -2.74 -10.17 -6.82
CA LYS A 112 -3.63 -10.08 -5.66
C LYS A 112 -3.89 -11.47 -5.11
N LEU A 113 -3.49 -11.72 -3.87
CA LEU A 113 -3.82 -12.98 -3.20
C LEU A 113 -5.33 -13.13 -3.02
N PRO A 114 -5.86 -14.37 -2.92
CA PRO A 114 -7.25 -14.57 -2.53
C PRO A 114 -7.48 -13.93 -1.15
N PRO A 115 -8.59 -13.21 -0.96
CA PRO A 115 -8.86 -12.55 0.30
C PRO A 115 -9.13 -13.59 1.40
N GLN A 116 -8.49 -13.41 2.55
CA GLN A 116 -8.63 -14.28 3.71
C GLN A 116 -9.56 -13.67 4.76
N PRO A 117 -10.35 -14.46 5.51
CA PRO A 117 -11.17 -13.91 6.58
C PRO A 117 -10.30 -13.31 7.69
N LEU A 118 -10.71 -12.16 8.22
CA LEU A 118 -10.07 -11.60 9.40
C LEU A 118 -10.25 -12.55 10.60
N PRO A 119 -9.22 -12.81 11.42
CA PRO A 119 -9.36 -13.58 12.65
C PRO A 119 -10.45 -13.03 13.60
N GLU A 120 -11.28 -13.90 14.18
CA GLU A 120 -12.40 -13.50 15.06
C GLU A 120 -11.97 -12.66 16.28
N ASN A 121 -10.75 -12.88 16.75
CA ASN A 121 -10.15 -12.14 17.85
C ASN A 121 -9.75 -10.69 17.49
N LEU A 122 -9.94 -10.28 16.22
CA LEU A 122 -9.72 -8.94 15.68
C LEU A 122 -11.02 -8.30 15.15
N TRP A 123 -12.15 -9.00 15.18
CA TRP A 123 -13.42 -8.44 14.71
C TRP A 123 -13.85 -7.25 15.57
N GLY A 124 -14.33 -6.20 14.87
CA GLY A 124 -15.10 -5.14 15.49
C GLY A 124 -16.48 -5.63 15.91
N GLU A 125 -17.06 -4.98 16.92
CA GLU A 125 -18.42 -5.22 17.39
C GLU A 125 -19.44 -4.56 16.46
N GLN A 126 -19.13 -3.35 15.98
CA GLN A 126 -19.96 -2.58 15.06
C GLN A 126 -19.08 -1.81 14.08
N TRP A 127 -19.67 -1.34 12.99
CA TRP A 127 -18.98 -0.52 12.01
C TRP A 127 -19.97 0.35 11.23
N ARG A 128 -19.47 1.42 10.60
CA ARG A 128 -20.27 2.26 9.71
C ARG A 128 -19.44 2.92 8.61
N PHE A 129 -20.07 3.18 7.48
CA PHE A 129 -19.54 4.11 6.49
C PHE A 129 -19.78 5.54 6.92
N VAL A 130 -18.77 6.40 6.75
CA VAL A 130 -18.83 7.83 7.07
C VAL A 130 -18.26 8.65 5.92
N THR A 131 -18.46 9.96 5.96
CA THR A 131 -17.92 10.88 4.97
C THR A 131 -17.56 12.19 5.67
N ILE A 132 -16.36 12.67 5.42
CA ILE A 132 -15.82 13.95 5.94
C ILE A 132 -15.38 14.77 4.74
N ASN A 133 -15.53 16.09 4.77
CA ASN A 133 -15.02 16.92 3.68
C ASN A 133 -13.48 16.99 3.70
N ALA A 134 -12.89 17.27 2.55
CA ALA A 134 -11.46 17.44 2.41
C ALA A 134 -10.88 18.57 3.27
N SER A 135 -11.64 19.63 3.55
CA SER A 135 -11.23 20.65 4.51
C SER A 135 -11.16 20.14 5.95
N ASP A 136 -12.07 19.26 6.32
CA ASP A 136 -12.36 18.99 7.74
C ASP A 136 -11.54 17.79 8.25
N ILE A 137 -11.13 16.88 7.36
CA ILE A 137 -10.49 15.61 7.75
C ILE A 137 -9.19 15.77 8.55
N ILE A 138 -8.41 16.82 8.30
CA ILE A 138 -7.16 17.05 9.04
C ILE A 138 -7.49 17.60 10.42
N ASP A 139 -8.33 18.64 10.45
CA ASP A 139 -8.69 19.36 11.67
C ASP A 139 -9.48 18.47 12.64
N GLU A 140 -10.30 17.54 12.14
CA GLU A 140 -11.08 16.60 12.94
C GLU A 140 -10.22 15.65 13.78
N PHE A 141 -8.99 15.34 13.32
CA PHE A 141 -8.15 14.32 13.96
C PHE A 141 -6.82 14.84 14.50
N ILE A 142 -6.35 16.01 14.08
CA ILE A 142 -5.02 16.51 14.45
C ILE A 142 -4.89 16.83 15.96
N GLU A 143 -6.00 17.22 16.59
CA GLU A 143 -6.04 17.53 18.04
C GLU A 143 -6.47 16.31 18.89
N CYS A 144 -6.90 15.22 18.25
CA CYS A 144 -7.33 14.03 18.96
C CYS A 144 -6.12 13.20 19.43
N PRO A 145 -6.11 12.71 20.69
CA PRO A 145 -5.10 11.77 21.15
C PRO A 145 -5.35 10.39 20.53
N ILE A 146 -4.78 10.16 19.34
CA ILE A 146 -4.91 8.89 18.59
C ILE A 146 -3.60 8.09 18.74
N PRO A 147 -3.62 6.92 19.40
CA PRO A 147 -2.41 6.12 19.63
C PRO A 147 -1.65 5.72 18.36
N VAL A 148 -2.36 5.39 17.28
CA VAL A 148 -1.77 5.10 15.98
C VAL A 148 -2.37 6.04 14.94
N LEU A 149 -1.60 7.03 14.51
CA LEU A 149 -2.01 8.00 13.51
C LEU A 149 -1.14 7.89 12.26
N GLN A 150 -1.68 7.28 11.21
CA GLN A 150 -1.04 7.13 9.91
C GLN A 150 -1.66 8.11 8.93
N MET A 151 -1.16 9.35 8.93
CA MET A 151 -1.60 10.40 8.01
C MET A 151 -0.41 11.07 7.31
N PRO A 152 0.22 10.38 6.33
CA PRO A 152 1.39 10.91 5.64
C PRO A 152 1.07 12.21 4.90
N ASP A 153 2.01 13.16 4.89
CA ASP A 153 1.81 14.47 4.25
C ASP A 153 1.40 14.36 2.79
N PHE A 154 2.01 13.47 2.02
CA PHE A 154 1.69 13.29 0.59
C PHE A 154 0.25 12.79 0.33
N LEU A 155 -0.45 12.28 1.34
CA LEU A 155 -1.86 11.88 1.23
C LEU A 155 -2.83 12.96 1.70
N LYS A 156 -2.35 14.06 2.31
CA LYS A 156 -3.21 15.16 2.74
C LYS A 156 -3.99 15.72 1.52
N PRO A 157 -5.28 16.06 1.67
CA PRO A 157 -6.11 16.48 0.55
C PRO A 157 -5.53 17.63 -0.29
N ILE A 158 -4.89 18.59 0.37
CA ILE A 158 -4.21 19.72 -0.28
C ILE A 158 -3.07 19.27 -1.20
N ASN A 159 -2.28 18.29 -0.78
CA ASN A 159 -1.15 17.76 -1.56
C ASN A 159 -1.61 16.86 -2.72
N LEU A 160 -2.85 16.39 -2.68
CA LEU A 160 -3.50 15.69 -3.79
C LEU A 160 -4.27 16.65 -4.72
N GLY A 161 -4.30 17.95 -4.41
CA GLY A 161 -5.06 18.95 -5.16
C GLY A 161 -6.56 18.65 -5.15
N LEU A 162 -7.11 18.27 -3.99
CA LEU A 162 -8.55 18.12 -3.79
C LEU A 162 -9.15 19.46 -3.31
N ALA A 163 -10.31 19.83 -3.85
CA ALA A 163 -11.05 21.00 -3.37
C ALA A 163 -11.66 20.73 -1.99
N SER A 164 -11.80 21.76 -1.16
CA SER A 164 -12.24 21.67 0.24
C SER A 164 -13.56 20.93 0.44
N ASN A 165 -14.51 21.09 -0.49
CA ASN A 165 -15.85 20.48 -0.42
C ASN A 165 -15.91 19.03 -0.94
N ILE A 166 -14.77 18.44 -1.35
CA ILE A 166 -14.77 17.07 -1.86
C ILE A 166 -15.03 16.11 -0.70
N PRO A 167 -16.05 15.24 -0.80
CA PRO A 167 -16.33 14.25 0.22
C PRO A 167 -15.28 13.14 0.20
N ILE A 168 -14.60 12.94 1.31
CA ILE A 168 -13.69 11.82 1.55
C ILE A 168 -14.46 10.74 2.29
N PRO A 169 -14.67 9.57 1.69
CA PRO A 169 -15.36 8.48 2.35
C PRO A 169 -14.43 7.77 3.34
N GLY A 170 -15.01 7.19 4.39
CA GLY A 170 -14.26 6.39 5.35
C GLY A 170 -15.11 5.33 6.02
N VAL A 171 -14.43 4.51 6.82
CA VAL A 171 -15.04 3.44 7.61
C VAL A 171 -14.61 3.61 9.06
N ILE A 172 -15.56 3.59 9.97
CA ILE A 172 -15.30 3.52 11.41
C ILE A 172 -15.62 2.11 11.87
N ILE A 173 -14.69 1.48 12.58
CA ILE A 173 -14.86 0.20 13.25
C ILE A 173 -14.85 0.44 14.76
N TYR A 174 -15.93 0.02 15.42
CA TYR A 174 -16.05 0.00 16.87
C TYR A 174 -15.56 -1.34 17.39
N GLY A 175 -14.35 -1.35 17.94
CA GLY A 175 -13.63 -2.56 18.37
C GLY A 175 -13.93 -2.99 19.80
N GLY A 176 -14.69 -2.23 20.59
CA GLY A 176 -14.93 -2.50 22.00
C GLY A 176 -13.61 -2.73 22.75
N ARG A 177 -13.56 -3.83 23.51
CA ARG A 177 -12.35 -4.24 24.24
C ARG A 177 -11.19 -4.69 23.32
N LYS A 178 -11.46 -4.97 22.05
CA LYS A 178 -10.47 -5.43 21.06
C LYS A 178 -9.88 -4.28 20.24
N SER A 179 -10.33 -3.04 20.41
CA SER A 179 -9.96 -1.90 19.55
C SER A 179 -8.45 -1.74 19.42
N LEU A 180 -7.70 -1.73 20.53
CA LEU A 180 -6.23 -1.61 20.51
C LEU A 180 -5.54 -2.80 19.85
N LYS A 181 -6.09 -4.00 19.99
CA LYS A 181 -5.54 -5.20 19.36
C LYS A 181 -5.73 -5.16 17.85
N LEU A 182 -6.93 -4.78 17.39
CA LEU A 182 -7.21 -4.53 15.98
C LEU A 182 -6.31 -3.42 15.42
N THR A 183 -6.14 -2.33 16.16
CA THR A 183 -5.26 -1.22 15.76
C THR A 183 -3.81 -1.66 15.56
N ARG A 184 -3.25 -2.43 16.50
CA ARG A 184 -1.87 -2.92 16.36
C ARG A 184 -1.71 -3.85 15.15
N TRP A 185 -2.67 -4.74 14.96
CA TRP A 185 -2.66 -5.63 13.79
C TRP A 185 -2.76 -4.85 12.47
N LEU A 186 -3.60 -3.82 12.41
CA LEU A 186 -3.67 -2.93 11.25
C LEU A 186 -2.32 -2.24 11.01
N ASP A 187 -1.72 -1.65 12.05
CA ASP A 187 -0.43 -0.97 11.92
C ASP A 187 0.67 -1.93 11.40
N GLU A 188 0.74 -3.15 11.93
CA GLU A 188 1.69 -4.18 11.50
C GLU A 188 1.46 -4.66 10.05
N THR A 189 0.19 -4.79 9.63
CA THR A 189 -0.15 -5.25 8.29
C THR A 189 0.02 -4.20 7.21
N ASN A 190 0.21 -2.92 7.57
CA ASN A 190 0.37 -1.80 6.64
C ASN A 190 -0.82 -1.67 5.67
N PRO A 191 -1.97 -1.13 6.10
CA PRO A 191 -3.14 -0.98 5.25
C PRO A 191 -2.83 -0.08 4.05
N VAL A 192 -3.34 -0.48 2.89
CA VAL A 192 -3.16 0.24 1.62
C VAL A 192 -4.49 0.81 1.14
N GLU A 193 -5.53 -0.03 1.12
CA GLU A 193 -6.83 0.35 0.56
C GLU A 193 -7.97 -0.49 1.14
N LEU A 194 -9.11 0.16 1.40
CA LEU A 194 -10.39 -0.49 1.62
C LEU A 194 -11.21 -0.51 0.34
N LYS A 195 -11.61 -1.70 -0.10
CA LYS A 195 -12.32 -1.93 -1.36
C LYS A 195 -13.61 -2.70 -1.14
N TYR A 196 -14.72 -2.14 -1.61
CA TYR A 196 -15.99 -2.85 -1.68
C TYR A 196 -15.97 -3.87 -2.81
N VAL A 197 -16.38 -5.10 -2.50
CA VAL A 197 -16.53 -6.19 -3.46
C VAL A 197 -17.94 -6.76 -3.36
N ARG A 198 -18.59 -6.86 -4.52
CA ARG A 198 -19.91 -7.49 -4.64
C ARG A 198 -19.78 -9.01 -4.53
N GLY A 199 -20.71 -9.63 -3.83
CA GLY A 199 -20.73 -11.08 -3.64
C GLY A 199 -22.01 -11.55 -2.97
N GLU A 200 -21.99 -12.81 -2.56
CA GLU A 200 -23.04 -13.40 -1.72
C GLU A 200 -22.39 -14.05 -0.50
N PRO A 201 -22.18 -13.30 0.61
CA PRO A 201 -22.53 -11.89 0.86
C PRO A 201 -21.59 -10.86 0.19
N ASP A 202 -22.01 -9.59 0.16
CA ASP A 202 -21.14 -8.47 -0.20
C ASP A 202 -20.08 -8.27 0.90
N GLY A 203 -18.95 -7.66 0.57
CA GLY A 203 -17.89 -7.45 1.56
C GLY A 203 -17.00 -6.24 1.32
N LEU A 204 -16.33 -5.85 2.40
CA LEU A 204 -15.28 -4.84 2.39
C LEU A 204 -13.94 -5.54 2.61
N ILE A 205 -13.05 -5.42 1.62
CA ILE A 205 -11.73 -6.05 1.62
C ILE A 205 -10.68 -4.98 1.93
N LEU A 206 -9.81 -5.27 2.89
CA LEU A 206 -8.58 -4.53 3.13
C LEU A 206 -7.46 -5.12 2.28
N GLU A 207 -6.89 -4.32 1.38
CA GLU A 207 -5.58 -4.59 0.81
C GLU A 207 -4.50 -4.04 1.74
N ALA A 208 -3.48 -4.85 2.00
CA ALA A 208 -2.43 -4.56 2.97
C ALA A 208 -1.06 -5.01 2.42
N GLY A 209 0.01 -4.64 3.11
CA GLY A 209 1.38 -5.06 2.82
C GLY A 209 1.78 -4.89 1.36
N LEU A 210 2.35 -5.93 0.75
CA LEU A 210 2.64 -5.93 -0.68
C LEU A 210 1.49 -6.46 -1.52
N ASN A 211 0.77 -7.48 -1.07
CA ASN A 211 -0.32 -8.09 -1.84
C ASN A 211 -1.37 -8.85 -1.01
N GLU A 212 -1.28 -8.74 0.30
CA GLU A 212 -2.16 -9.36 1.26
C GLU A 212 -3.56 -8.74 1.18
N ARG A 213 -4.58 -9.59 1.37
CA ARG A 213 -5.98 -9.20 1.28
C ARG A 213 -6.80 -9.84 2.38
N TYR A 214 -7.55 -9.03 3.12
CA TYR A 214 -8.35 -9.47 4.25
C TYR A 214 -9.81 -9.05 4.08
N ILE A 215 -10.73 -9.97 4.29
CA ILE A 215 -12.16 -9.67 4.38
C ILE A 215 -12.39 -9.08 5.77
N LEU A 216 -12.55 -7.75 5.84
CA LEU A 216 -12.81 -7.08 7.11
C LEU A 216 -14.27 -7.26 7.54
N LEU A 217 -15.19 -7.11 6.58
CA LEU A 217 -16.62 -7.05 6.84
C LEU A 217 -17.38 -7.76 5.72
N THR A 218 -18.48 -8.41 6.08
CA THR A 218 -19.46 -8.93 5.12
C THR A 218 -20.85 -8.42 5.50
N PHE A 219 -21.70 -8.20 4.51
CA PHE A 219 -23.04 -7.69 4.73
C PHE A 219 -24.01 -8.13 3.62
N THR A 220 -25.26 -8.38 3.99
CA THR A 220 -26.35 -8.76 3.08
C THR A 220 -27.42 -7.67 2.96
N ASP A 221 -27.49 -6.77 3.94
CA ASP A 221 -28.48 -5.71 4.03
C ASP A 221 -28.45 -4.75 2.83
N LYS A 222 -29.62 -4.43 2.28
CA LYS A 222 -29.76 -3.63 1.06
C LYS A 222 -29.35 -2.17 1.26
N GLU A 223 -29.62 -1.58 2.42
CA GLU A 223 -29.21 -0.21 2.76
C GLU A 223 -27.70 -0.14 2.88
N VAL A 224 -27.08 -1.12 3.56
CA VAL A 224 -25.62 -1.21 3.69
C VAL A 224 -24.95 -1.39 2.32
N LYS A 225 -25.53 -2.21 1.42
CA LYS A 225 -25.05 -2.33 0.03
C LYS A 225 -25.11 -1.01 -0.74
N ASN A 226 -26.15 -0.20 -0.52
CA ASN A 226 -26.24 1.12 -1.15
C ASN A 226 -25.21 2.10 -0.57
N ALA A 227 -24.98 2.07 0.75
CA ALA A 227 -23.94 2.85 1.40
C ALA A 227 -22.54 2.48 0.88
N ALA A 228 -22.26 1.19 0.69
CA ALA A 228 -21.00 0.71 0.12
C ALA A 228 -20.78 1.18 -1.33
N LYS A 229 -21.84 1.22 -2.15
CA LYS A 229 -21.77 1.81 -3.50
C LYS A 229 -21.48 3.31 -3.44
N SER A 230 -22.13 4.05 -2.53
CA SER A 230 -21.87 5.48 -2.33
C SER A 230 -20.43 5.73 -1.85
N TYR A 231 -19.91 4.87 -0.97
CA TYR A 231 -18.52 4.88 -0.53
C TYR A 231 -17.55 4.78 -1.72
N GLU A 232 -17.73 3.81 -2.62
CA GLU A 232 -16.86 3.68 -3.80
C GLU A 232 -17.00 4.86 -4.77
N GLN A 233 -18.21 5.40 -4.96
CA GLN A 233 -18.42 6.58 -5.82
C GLN A 233 -17.66 7.80 -5.28
N LYS A 234 -17.78 8.09 -3.98
CA LYS A 234 -17.05 9.19 -3.31
C LYS A 234 -15.55 8.97 -3.36
N LYS A 235 -15.09 7.72 -3.26
CA LYS A 235 -13.68 7.36 -3.33
C LYS A 235 -13.10 7.67 -4.71
N GLN A 236 -13.85 7.45 -5.80
CA GLN A 236 -13.42 7.88 -7.14
C GLN A 236 -13.32 9.41 -7.23
N VAL A 237 -14.31 10.14 -6.73
CA VAL A 237 -14.33 11.62 -6.75
C VAL A 237 -13.17 12.23 -5.94
N SER A 238 -12.77 11.59 -4.85
CA SER A 238 -11.64 11.98 -4.00
C SER A 238 -10.28 11.43 -4.48
N LYS A 239 -10.16 11.06 -5.76
CA LYS A 239 -8.92 10.51 -6.38
C LYS A 239 -8.37 9.27 -5.65
N GLY A 240 -9.28 8.46 -5.11
CA GLY A 240 -8.96 7.25 -4.36
C GLY A 240 -8.67 7.47 -2.88
N LEU A 241 -8.67 8.71 -2.40
CA LEU A 241 -8.42 9.04 -0.99
C LEU A 241 -9.61 8.57 -0.13
N HIS A 242 -9.31 7.90 0.97
CA HIS A 242 -10.30 7.43 1.95
C HIS A 242 -9.61 7.20 3.28
N PHE A 243 -10.37 6.87 4.32
CA PHE A 243 -9.80 6.66 5.64
C PHE A 243 -10.44 5.48 6.40
N LEU A 244 -9.69 4.96 7.37
CA LEU A 244 -10.12 3.95 8.32
C LEU A 244 -9.90 4.48 9.73
N VAL A 245 -10.90 4.38 10.58
CA VAL A 245 -10.81 4.70 12.01
C VAL A 245 -11.18 3.48 12.83
N VAL A 246 -10.44 3.24 13.90
CA VAL A 246 -10.80 2.28 14.94
C VAL A 246 -11.04 3.04 16.24
N GLN A 247 -12.21 2.82 16.83
CA GLN A 247 -12.64 3.39 18.11
C GLN A 247 -13.06 2.25 19.06
N PRO A 248 -13.01 2.43 20.39
CA PRO A 248 -13.60 1.47 21.31
C PRO A 248 -15.13 1.46 21.22
N ASP A 249 -15.76 2.63 21.09
CA ASP A 249 -17.22 2.81 21.09
C ASP A 249 -17.64 4.02 20.23
N ASP A 250 -18.94 4.30 20.18
CA ASP A 250 -19.55 5.38 19.39
C ASP A 250 -19.62 6.73 20.12
N SER A 251 -18.95 6.88 21.27
CA SER A 251 -18.93 8.14 22.04
C SER A 251 -18.30 9.30 21.27
N GLY A 252 -17.46 9.01 20.26
CA GLY A 252 -16.68 9.99 19.52
C GLY A 252 -15.56 10.66 20.34
N MET A 253 -15.35 10.21 21.59
CA MET A 253 -14.36 10.81 22.51
C MET A 253 -13.01 10.11 22.47
N THR A 254 -13.00 8.81 22.20
CA THR A 254 -11.78 7.98 22.26
C THR A 254 -11.48 7.35 20.91
N TYR A 255 -10.22 7.44 20.50
CA TYR A 255 -9.72 6.84 19.27
C TYR A 255 -8.63 5.83 19.58
N SER A 256 -8.59 4.73 18.83
CA SER A 256 -7.52 3.73 18.92
C SER A 256 -6.53 3.87 17.77
N GLY A 257 -7.02 4.07 16.55
CA GLY A 257 -6.15 4.33 15.41
C GLY A 257 -6.86 4.97 14.22
N LEU A 258 -6.08 5.63 13.37
CA LEU A 258 -6.52 6.26 12.13
C LEU A 258 -5.50 6.03 11.02
N TRP A 259 -5.99 5.68 9.84
CA TRP A 259 -5.20 5.56 8.62
C TRP A 259 -5.84 6.36 7.50
N LEU A 260 -5.09 7.31 6.95
CA LEU A 260 -5.42 7.95 5.68
C LEU A 260 -4.82 7.09 4.56
N LEU A 261 -5.68 6.62 3.66
CA LEU A 261 -5.38 5.60 2.66
C LEU A 261 -5.68 6.12 1.27
N LYS A 262 -5.02 5.57 0.26
CA LYS A 262 -5.28 5.95 -1.13
C LYS A 262 -5.22 4.72 -2.03
N GLN A 263 -6.26 4.56 -2.84
CA GLN A 263 -6.28 3.58 -3.91
C GLN A 263 -5.07 3.77 -4.84
N GLU A 264 -4.35 2.67 -5.07
CA GLU A 264 -3.26 2.61 -6.02
C GLU A 264 -3.82 2.61 -7.45
N ILE A 265 -3.12 3.31 -8.35
CA ILE A 265 -3.45 3.42 -9.78
C ILE A 265 -2.72 2.33 -10.54
#